data_AF-A0A0L6X0P3-F1
#
_entry.id   AF-A0A0L6X0P3-F1
#
_cell.length_a   1.000
_cell.length_b   1.000
_cell.length_c   1.000
_cell.angle_alpha   90.00
_cell.angle_beta   90.00
_cell.angle_gamma   90.00
#
_symmetry.space_group_name_H-M   'P 1'
#
loop_
_entity.id
_entity.type
_entity.pdbx_description
1 polymer ?
#
loop_
_entity_poly.entity_id
_entity_poly.type
_entity_poly.pdbx_seq_one_letter_code
_entity_poly.pdbx_strand_id
1 'polypeptide(L)'
;MISGNKLLQEETDYDVEELKRRVDENKARFNGEQLGAFNEVMDSVDNNLGKLIFIHSAGGCGKTFVCNTLASAVWSNGDVALCVASSGIAALLLEGGRTAHSRFKIPIPALDTSIANIKRGTQLSQLLLQTKVVIWDEVPMQHKNAIDSVD
;
A
#
# COMPACT_ATOMS: atom_id res chain seq x y z
N MET A 1 6.40 5.72 22.23
CA MET A 1 6.85 6.63 21.16
C MET A 1 8.03 6.00 20.42
N ILE A 2 7.88 5.76 19.13
CA ILE A 2 8.89 5.18 18.23
C ILE A 2 9.88 6.30 17.89
N SER A 3 10.72 6.71 18.84
CA SER A 3 11.62 7.84 18.63
C SER A 3 12.75 7.43 17.69
N GLY A 4 12.76 7.97 16.46
CA GLY A 4 13.90 7.92 15.56
C GLY A 4 13.67 7.27 14.19
N ASN A 5 12.52 6.66 13.91
CA ASN A 5 12.20 6.13 12.58
C ASN A 5 11.25 7.07 11.82
N LYS A 6 11.84 7.93 10.97
CA LYS A 6 11.08 8.90 10.17
C LYS A 6 10.12 8.24 9.18
N LEU A 7 10.49 7.09 8.62
CA LEU A 7 9.65 6.37 7.66
C LEU A 7 8.39 5.81 8.33
N LEU A 8 8.49 5.34 9.58
CA LEU A 8 7.32 4.91 10.35
C LEU A 8 6.43 6.10 10.74
N GLN A 9 7.05 7.22 11.12
CA GLN A 9 6.31 8.43 11.48
C GLN A 9 5.50 8.95 10.28
N GLU A 10 6.09 8.98 9.09
CA GLU A 10 5.38 9.38 7.84
C GLU A 10 4.11 8.57 7.58
N GLU A 11 4.06 7.29 8.00
CA GLU A 11 2.91 6.41 7.78
C GLU A 11 1.94 6.35 8.98
N THR A 12 2.23 7.06 10.09
CA THR A 12 1.43 7.00 11.34
C THR A 12 1.03 8.37 11.89
N ASP A 13 1.51 9.47 11.30
CA ASP A 13 1.25 10.86 11.73
C ASP A 13 0.00 11.49 11.10
N TYR A 14 -0.96 10.65 10.68
CA TYR A 14 -2.22 11.10 10.08
C TYR A 14 -3.25 11.49 11.15
N ASP A 15 -4.17 12.41 10.82
CA ASP A 15 -5.34 12.71 11.65
C ASP A 15 -6.34 11.54 11.58
N VAL A 16 -6.35 10.72 12.62
CA VAL A 16 -7.18 9.52 12.72
C VAL A 16 -8.67 9.80 12.56
N GLU A 17 -9.17 10.93 13.10
CA GLU A 17 -10.60 11.23 13.06
C GLU A 17 -11.02 11.73 11.67
N GLU A 18 -10.15 12.50 11.01
CA GLU A 18 -10.34 12.85 9.60
C GLU A 18 -10.35 11.59 8.71
N LEU A 19 -9.40 10.68 8.93
CA LEU A 19 -9.31 9.43 8.17
C LEU A 19 -10.58 8.57 8.32
N LYS A 20 -11.08 8.38 9.54
CA LYS A 20 -12.33 7.61 9.79
C LYS A 20 -13.51 8.23 9.06
N ARG A 21 -13.68 9.56 9.18
CA ARG A 21 -14.74 10.28 8.48
C ARG A 21 -14.65 10.08 6.97
N ARG A 22 -13.45 10.21 6.39
CA ARG A 22 -13.22 10.00 4.96
C ARG A 22 -13.54 8.56 4.53
N VAL A 23 -13.18 7.57 5.34
CA VAL A 23 -13.50 6.16 5.08
C VAL A 23 -15.00 5.94 5.04
N ASP A 24 -15.74 6.47 6.01
CA ASP A 24 -17.20 6.33 6.05
C ASP A 24 -17.89 7.03 4.87
N GLU A 25 -17.47 8.26 4.55
CA GLU A 25 -17.96 9.02 3.39
C GLU A 25 -17.69 8.29 2.07
N ASN A 26 -16.49 7.71 1.91
CA ASN A 26 -16.13 6.99 0.70
C ASN A 26 -16.85 5.65 0.58
N LYS A 27 -16.99 4.89 1.68
CA LYS A 27 -17.72 3.63 1.71
C LYS A 27 -19.19 3.83 1.35
N ALA A 28 -19.81 4.93 1.76
CA ALA A 28 -21.18 5.28 1.39
C ALA A 28 -21.35 5.52 -0.13
N ARG A 29 -20.25 5.80 -0.85
CA ARG A 29 -20.23 6.05 -2.30
C ARG A 29 -19.79 4.82 -3.12
N PHE A 30 -19.36 3.75 -2.47
CA PHE A 30 -18.99 2.52 -3.17
C PHE A 30 -20.22 1.87 -3.82
N ASN A 31 -20.00 1.32 -5.01
CA ASN A 31 -20.91 0.31 -5.54
C ASN A 31 -20.68 -1.03 -4.80
N GLY A 32 -21.55 -2.02 -5.05
CA GLY A 32 -21.48 -3.31 -4.36
C GLY A 32 -20.16 -4.06 -4.56
N GLU A 33 -19.56 -3.98 -5.75
CA GLU A 33 -18.29 -4.66 -6.06
C GLU A 33 -17.11 -4.00 -5.34
N GLN A 34 -17.07 -2.66 -5.34
CA GLN A 34 -16.04 -1.89 -4.62
C GLN A 34 -16.11 -2.13 -3.12
N LEU A 35 -17.32 -2.15 -2.54
CA LEU A 35 -17.53 -2.46 -1.14
C LEU A 35 -17.13 -3.91 -0.83
N GLY A 36 -17.46 -4.85 -1.71
CA GLY A 36 -17.04 -6.25 -1.59
C GLY A 36 -15.51 -6.40 -1.57
N ALA A 37 -14.82 -5.75 -2.52
CA ALA A 37 -13.36 -5.75 -2.57
C ALA A 37 -12.73 -5.09 -1.34
N PHE A 38 -13.28 -3.97 -0.88
CA PHE A 38 -12.85 -3.30 0.35
C PHE A 38 -12.97 -4.23 1.56
N ASN A 39 -14.13 -4.86 1.75
CA ASN A 39 -14.38 -5.74 2.89
C ASN A 39 -13.46 -6.98 2.88
N GLU A 40 -13.23 -7.60 1.72
CA GLU A 40 -12.34 -8.76 1.59
C GLU A 40 -10.90 -8.43 1.98
N VAL A 41 -10.40 -7.27 1.58
CA VAL A 41 -9.05 -6.82 1.94
C VAL A 41 -8.97 -6.49 3.43
N MET A 42 -9.94 -5.74 3.98
CA MET A 42 -9.94 -5.39 5.40
C MET A 42 -10.08 -6.62 6.30
N ASP A 43 -10.91 -7.61 5.92
CA ASP A 43 -10.99 -8.89 6.63
C ASP A 43 -9.63 -9.60 6.69
N SER A 44 -8.87 -9.59 5.59
CA SER A 44 -7.52 -10.14 5.57
C SER A 44 -6.56 -9.37 6.47
N VAL A 45 -6.65 -8.04 6.51
CA VAL A 45 -5.81 -7.18 7.34
C VAL A 45 -6.11 -7.42 8.82
N ASP A 46 -7.37 -7.31 9.21
CA ASP A 46 -7.82 -7.36 10.61
C ASP A 46 -7.53 -8.74 11.22
N ASN A 47 -7.72 -9.81 10.44
CA ASN A 47 -7.47 -11.18 10.87
C ASN A 47 -6.03 -11.68 10.58
N ASN A 48 -5.15 -10.82 10.04
CA ASN A 48 -3.77 -11.14 9.66
C ASN A 48 -3.66 -12.41 8.78
N LEU A 49 -4.55 -12.56 7.81
CA LEU A 49 -4.63 -13.76 6.95
C LEU A 49 -3.53 -13.82 5.89
N GLY A 50 -2.86 -12.70 5.62
CA GLY A 50 -1.77 -12.63 4.63
C GLY A 50 -2.21 -12.93 3.19
N LYS A 51 -3.48 -12.67 2.83
CA LYS A 51 -3.98 -12.93 1.48
C LYS A 51 -3.31 -12.01 0.46
N LEU A 52 -2.94 -12.57 -0.69
CA LEU A 52 -2.62 -11.80 -1.90
C LEU A 52 -3.90 -11.62 -2.73
N ILE A 53 -4.37 -10.37 -2.84
CA ILE A 53 -5.64 -10.05 -3.50
C ILE A 53 -5.37 -9.18 -4.72
N PHE A 54 -5.89 -9.58 -5.88
CA PHE A 54 -5.82 -8.80 -7.11
C PHE A 54 -7.17 -8.16 -7.42
N ILE A 55 -7.23 -6.82 -7.36
CA ILE A 55 -8.42 -6.05 -7.73
C ILE A 55 -8.38 -5.76 -9.23
N HIS A 56 -9.21 -6.46 -9.99
CA HIS A 56 -9.35 -6.25 -11.43
C HIS A 56 -10.54 -5.34 -11.74
N SER A 57 -10.30 -4.27 -12.50
CA SER A 57 -11.36 -3.40 -13.00
C SER A 57 -10.97 -2.81 -14.35
N ALA A 58 -11.95 -2.44 -15.17
CA ALA A 58 -11.69 -1.61 -16.34
C ALA A 58 -11.20 -0.21 -15.93
N GLY A 59 -10.60 0.51 -16.89
CA GLY A 59 -10.21 1.90 -16.69
C GLY A 59 -11.41 2.77 -16.30
N GLY A 60 -11.24 3.64 -15.30
CA GLY A 60 -12.29 4.53 -14.83
C GLY A 60 -13.27 3.94 -13.80
N CYS A 61 -13.14 2.67 -13.42
CA CYS A 61 -14.02 2.03 -12.44
C CYS A 61 -13.70 2.33 -10.95
N GLY A 62 -12.87 3.34 -10.68
CA GLY A 62 -12.59 3.79 -9.31
C GLY A 62 -11.64 2.89 -8.50
N LYS A 63 -10.79 2.08 -9.13
CA LYS A 63 -9.80 1.26 -8.40
C LYS A 63 -8.92 2.07 -7.45
N THR A 64 -8.38 3.20 -7.92
CA THR A 64 -7.59 4.12 -7.08
C THR A 64 -8.41 4.67 -5.90
N PHE A 65 -9.70 4.90 -6.11
CA PHE A 65 -10.60 5.35 -5.05
C PHE A 65 -10.77 4.28 -3.95
N VAL A 66 -10.88 3.00 -4.34
CA VAL A 66 -10.88 1.87 -3.40
C VAL A 66 -9.52 1.76 -2.69
N CYS A 67 -8.41 1.82 -3.42
CA CYS A 67 -7.05 1.74 -2.86
C CYS A 67 -6.78 2.83 -1.82
N ASN A 68 -7.12 4.09 -2.11
CA ASN A 68 -6.93 5.19 -1.15
C ASN A 68 -7.83 5.05 0.08
N THR A 69 -9.05 4.53 -0.09
CA THR A 69 -9.96 4.27 1.03
C THR A 69 -9.45 3.12 1.92
N LEU A 70 -8.88 2.07 1.32
CA LEU A 70 -8.21 0.98 2.05
C LEU A 70 -7.02 1.50 2.87
N ALA A 71 -6.14 2.29 2.25
CA ALA A 71 -5.01 2.91 2.96
C ALA A 71 -5.49 3.76 4.14
N SER A 72 -6.51 4.59 3.91
CA SER A 72 -7.12 5.43 4.94
C SER A 72 -7.66 4.61 6.12
N ALA A 73 -8.34 3.49 5.83
CA ALA A 73 -8.89 2.61 6.86
C ALA A 73 -7.78 2.02 7.74
N VAL A 74 -6.70 1.52 7.14
CA VAL A 74 -5.56 0.99 7.88
C VAL A 74 -4.85 2.07 8.69
N TRP A 75 -4.55 3.23 8.10
CA TRP A 75 -3.93 4.34 8.84
C TRP A 75 -4.82 4.84 9.99
N SER A 76 -6.15 4.82 9.83
CA SER A 76 -7.10 5.21 10.89
C SER A 76 -7.08 4.28 12.10
N ASN A 77 -6.60 3.05 11.92
CA ASN A 77 -6.37 2.09 13.02
C ASN A 77 -5.02 2.33 13.70
N GLY A 78 -4.20 3.28 13.21
CA GLY A 78 -2.83 3.50 13.64
C GLY A 78 -1.84 2.47 13.07
N ASP A 79 -2.28 1.66 12.11
CA ASP A 79 -1.47 0.66 11.43
C ASP A 79 -0.79 1.24 10.18
N VAL A 80 0.25 0.56 9.70
CA VAL A 80 1.03 0.99 8.53
C VAL A 80 0.48 0.35 7.25
N ALA A 81 0.02 1.18 6.32
CA ALA A 81 -0.23 0.81 4.92
C ALA A 81 0.83 1.42 4.00
N LEU A 82 1.36 0.64 3.05
CA LEU A 82 2.29 1.14 2.04
C LEU A 82 1.60 1.23 0.67
N CYS A 83 1.40 2.45 0.20
CA CYS A 83 0.93 2.71 -1.16
C CYS A 83 2.11 2.80 -2.13
N VAL A 84 2.16 1.90 -3.10
CA VAL A 84 3.18 1.89 -4.14
C VAL A 84 2.57 1.81 -5.53
N ALA A 85 3.29 2.33 -6.51
CA ALA A 85 2.92 2.16 -7.91
C ALA A 85 4.13 1.89 -8.79
N SER A 86 3.85 1.41 -9.99
CA SER A 86 4.87 1.11 -10.99
C SER A 86 5.48 2.36 -11.61
N SER A 87 4.66 3.36 -11.89
CA SER A 87 5.05 4.64 -12.47
C SER A 87 4.97 5.77 -11.42
N GLY A 88 5.76 6.83 -11.63
CA GLY A 88 5.70 8.01 -10.78
C GLY A 88 4.34 8.73 -10.84
N ILE A 89 3.70 8.72 -12.02
CA ILE A 89 2.39 9.37 -12.21
C ILE A 89 1.29 8.61 -11.46
N ALA A 90 1.27 7.28 -11.54
CA ALA A 90 0.31 6.49 -10.77
C ALA A 90 0.54 6.62 -9.25
N ALA A 91 1.80 6.73 -8.82
CA ALA A 91 2.12 6.94 -7.41
C ALA A 91 1.53 8.26 -6.88
N LEU A 92 1.43 9.32 -7.71
CA LEU A 92 0.82 10.59 -7.30
C LEU A 92 -0.70 10.51 -7.08
N LEU A 93 -1.36 9.51 -7.68
CA LEU A 93 -2.80 9.28 -7.50
C LEU A 93 -3.11 8.50 -6.22
N LEU A 94 -2.09 7.83 -5.66
CA LEU A 94 -2.17 7.17 -4.37
C LEU A 94 -1.78 8.15 -3.26
N GLU A 95 -2.57 8.19 -2.20
CA GLU A 95 -2.20 8.93 -1.00
C GLU A 95 -0.96 8.29 -0.37
N GLY A 96 0.02 9.11 0.06
CA GLY A 96 1.31 8.62 0.53
C GLY A 96 2.13 7.84 -0.52
N GLY A 97 1.69 7.86 -1.78
CA GLY A 97 2.20 6.99 -2.83
C GLY A 97 3.66 7.24 -3.17
N ARG A 98 4.40 6.14 -3.39
CA ARG A 98 5.77 6.16 -3.92
C ARG A 98 5.92 5.13 -5.04
N THR A 99 6.93 5.28 -5.89
CA THR A 99 7.24 4.19 -6.83
C THR A 99 7.76 2.98 -6.06
N ALA A 100 7.38 1.76 -6.47
CA ALA A 100 7.85 0.52 -5.86
C ALA A 100 9.39 0.47 -5.81
N HIS A 101 10.05 0.90 -6.89
CA HIS A 101 11.50 1.04 -6.97
C HIS A 101 12.08 1.89 -5.84
N SER A 102 11.52 3.08 -5.60
CA SER A 102 12.02 4.00 -4.56
C SER A 102 11.73 3.50 -3.14
N ARG A 103 10.56 2.88 -2.94
CA ARG A 103 10.10 2.37 -1.64
C ARG A 103 10.88 1.13 -1.21
N PHE A 104 11.02 0.15 -2.08
CA PHE A 104 11.66 -1.13 -1.76
C PHE A 104 13.15 -1.20 -2.14
N LYS A 105 13.72 -0.13 -2.73
CA LYS A 105 15.13 -0.12 -3.19
C LYS A 105 15.43 -1.22 -4.20
N ILE A 106 14.50 -1.42 -5.14
CA ILE A 106 14.65 -2.37 -6.25
C ILE A 106 15.75 -1.84 -7.20
N PRO A 107 16.77 -2.65 -7.55
CA PRO A 107 17.81 -2.26 -8.51
C PRO A 107 17.25 -1.92 -9.89
N ILE A 108 17.90 -0.99 -10.60
CA ILE A 108 17.59 -0.67 -12.00
C ILE A 108 18.87 -0.92 -12.83
N PRO A 109 18.88 -1.87 -13.79
CA PRO A 109 17.78 -2.76 -14.17
C PRO A 109 17.51 -3.87 -13.15
N ALA A 110 16.24 -4.28 -13.01
CA ALA A 110 15.84 -5.43 -12.20
C ALA A 110 16.05 -6.74 -13.00
N LEU A 111 17.18 -7.39 -12.78
CA LEU A 111 17.53 -8.71 -13.32
C LEU A 111 16.93 -9.84 -12.47
N ASP A 112 16.86 -11.05 -13.00
CA ASP A 112 16.32 -12.25 -12.33
C ASP A 112 17.02 -12.58 -11.00
N THR A 113 18.26 -12.10 -10.82
CA THR A 113 19.06 -12.27 -9.60
C THR A 113 19.01 -11.05 -8.67
N SER A 114 18.20 -10.05 -8.99
CA SER A 114 18.09 -8.84 -8.19
C SER A 114 17.34 -9.12 -6.90
N ILE A 115 17.83 -8.56 -5.81
CA ILE A 115 17.17 -8.60 -4.51
C ILE A 115 17.07 -7.15 -4.04
N ALA A 116 15.91 -6.78 -3.51
CA ALA A 116 15.74 -5.48 -2.86
C ALA A 116 16.82 -5.28 -1.78
N ASN A 117 17.58 -4.19 -1.86
CA ASN A 117 18.71 -3.95 -0.94
C ASN A 117 18.24 -3.41 0.43
N ILE A 118 17.46 -4.23 1.14
CA ILE A 118 16.87 -3.90 2.44
C ILE A 118 17.72 -4.56 3.53
N LYS A 119 18.60 -3.76 4.16
CA LYS A 119 19.43 -4.25 5.27
C LYS A 119 18.64 -4.34 6.57
N ARG A 120 18.88 -5.40 7.36
CA ARG A 120 18.33 -5.53 8.72
C ARG A 120 18.78 -4.36 9.60
N GLY A 121 17.92 -3.95 10.53
CA GLY A 121 18.20 -2.86 11.47
C GLY A 121 18.11 -1.46 10.85
N THR A 122 17.72 -1.34 9.57
CA THR A 122 17.44 -0.05 8.94
C THR A 122 16.02 0.41 9.25
N GLN A 123 15.78 1.73 9.13
CA GLN A 123 14.44 2.31 9.24
C GLN A 123 13.45 1.65 8.27
N LEU A 124 13.87 1.32 7.05
CA LEU A 124 13.04 0.64 6.06
C LEU A 124 12.70 -0.79 6.49
N SER A 125 13.66 -1.55 7.05
CA SER A 125 13.35 -2.89 7.57
C SER A 125 12.34 -2.85 8.73
N GLN A 126 12.45 -1.85 9.62
CA GLN A 126 11.49 -1.65 10.69
C GLN A 126 10.11 -1.24 10.16
N LEU A 127 10.07 -0.37 9.14
CA LEU A 127 8.84 0.00 8.45
C LEU A 127 8.12 -1.24 7.91
N LEU A 128 8.82 -2.06 7.14
CA LEU A 128 8.25 -3.26 6.53
C LEU A 128 7.77 -4.28 7.56
N LEU A 129 8.46 -4.41 8.69
CA LEU A 129 8.02 -5.27 9.80
C LEU A 129 6.76 -4.78 10.51
N GLN A 130 6.40 -3.50 10.38
CA GLN A 130 5.16 -2.94 10.94
C GLN A 130 4.05 -2.83 9.89
N THR A 131 4.37 -2.97 8.60
CA THR A 131 3.40 -2.89 7.50
C THR A 131 2.36 -3.99 7.61
N LYS A 132 1.08 -3.59 7.64
CA LYS A 132 -0.08 -4.49 7.60
C LYS A 132 -0.55 -4.80 6.18
N VAL A 133 -0.38 -3.86 5.26
CA VAL A 133 -0.77 -4.03 3.87
C VAL A 133 0.16 -3.27 2.93
N VAL A 134 0.44 -3.88 1.77
CA VAL A 134 1.07 -3.21 0.63
C VAL A 134 0.01 -3.11 -0.47
N ILE A 135 -0.34 -1.89 -0.86
CA ILE A 135 -1.26 -1.61 -1.95
C ILE A 135 -0.43 -1.19 -3.15
N TRP A 136 -0.47 -2.00 -4.22
CA TRP A 136 0.35 -1.79 -5.40
C TRP A 136 -0.52 -1.51 -6.64
N ASP A 137 -0.44 -0.30 -7.19
CA ASP A 137 -1.11 0.05 -8.45
C ASP A 137 -0.21 -0.16 -9.68
N GLU A 138 -0.83 -0.50 -10.81
CA GLU A 138 -0.17 -0.83 -12.08
C GLU A 138 0.81 -2.02 -11.97
N VAL A 139 0.57 -2.99 -11.07
CA VAL A 139 1.38 -4.21 -10.94
C VAL A 139 1.64 -4.90 -12.29
N PRO A 140 0.64 -5.07 -13.20
CA PRO A 140 0.87 -5.74 -14.48
C PRO A 140 1.86 -5.03 -15.41
N MET A 141 2.16 -3.76 -15.15
CA MET A 141 3.15 -2.99 -15.92
C MET A 141 4.56 -3.15 -15.37
N GLN A 142 4.76 -3.89 -14.27
CA GLN A 142 6.10 -4.23 -13.77
C GLN A 142 6.68 -5.44 -14.47
N HIS A 143 8.00 -5.42 -14.58
CA HIS A 143 8.73 -6.62 -14.92
C HIS A 143 8.58 -7.63 -13.77
N LYS A 144 8.34 -8.91 -14.10
CA LYS A 144 8.16 -9.98 -13.10
C LYS A 144 9.26 -9.97 -12.03
N ASN A 145 10.53 -9.80 -12.45
CA ASN A 145 11.68 -9.72 -11.55
C ASN A 145 11.58 -8.63 -10.49
N ALA A 146 10.92 -7.51 -10.76
CA ALA A 146 10.75 -6.43 -9.78
C ALA A 146 9.75 -6.81 -8.68
N ILE A 147 8.74 -7.62 -9.01
CA ILE A 147 7.80 -8.18 -8.04
C ILE A 147 8.51 -9.26 -7.22
N ASP A 148 9.20 -10.19 -7.89
CA ASP A 148 9.94 -11.29 -7.26
C ASP A 148 11.11 -10.80 -6.37
N SER A 149 11.64 -9.58 -6.59
CA SER A 149 12.71 -9.00 -5.76
C SER A 149 12.21 -8.47 -4.40
N VAL A 150 10.89 -8.30 -4.23
CA VAL A 150 10.25 -7.70 -3.04
C VAL A 150 9.59 -8.76 -2.16
N ASP A 151 9.08 -9.84 -2.77
CA ASP A 151 8.58 -11.04 -2.08
C ASP A 151 9.69 -11.71 -1.24
#